data_AF-A0AB37HWL6-F1
#
_entry.id   AF-A0AB37HWL6-F1
#
_cell.length_a   1.000
_cell.length_b   1.000
_cell.length_c   1.000
_cell.angle_alpha   90.00
_cell.angle_beta   90.00
_cell.angle_gamma   90.00
#
_symmetry.space_group_name_H-M   'P 1'
#
loop_
_entity.id
_entity.type
_entity.pdbx_description
1 polymer ?
#
loop_
_entity_poly.entity_id
_entity_poly.type
_entity_poly.pdbx_seq_one_letter_code
_entity_poly.pdbx_strand_id
1 'polypeptide(L)'
;MTKLDHLFVIVPGIGGSVLADESGKKVWKPDVRSVGKAMCRPEDLAIDRPLVPTGLFTDFHITPFWLVPGYSKITKRLAYVFQEAVTTAHPTDHVDPDASIVNFPYDFRKSIWKSAEALGREIAWRLEHRKRRVVIYAHSMGGLVAAWWWGMLDGYKVTEHIITLGTPFRGATKALDMLVNGVRLGSLPLDAATGVLRGWDSIYDLVPKYRTIRDADADVYPHDLSLASEGFRRRAKTSYERFQEMTNRIGELVEDPALLGAWTHFYSEGHGTLSRAEVVADRLVCSKKALDWELRGWQGGDGTVPKFSAFPAWLDKDENTGRRPKKDTRRSSARHGQLVEDGAAWAQVEDFGLPDLPPPARGAGEDKAYVLLDHDDVVPAGQPTEVGIRLDAPDPGNPEIQVTLTGEVVDVSRSDDGWVAHLPEMKAGLNLLEVTFRKVPDLDEVSIRTKIGAVDVPA
;
A
#
# COMPACT_ATOMS: atom_id res chain seq x y z
N MET A 1 -12.08 21.81 13.46
CA MET A 1 -10.85 21.04 13.23
C MET A 1 -10.04 21.73 12.16
N THR A 2 -8.75 21.95 12.40
CA THR A 2 -7.83 22.53 11.41
C THR A 2 -7.51 21.49 10.35
N LYS A 3 -7.72 21.86 9.08
CA LYS A 3 -7.48 21.03 7.90
C LYS A 3 -6.00 20.62 7.86
N LEU A 4 -5.68 19.36 7.58
CA LEU A 4 -4.30 18.83 7.61
C LEU A 4 -3.29 19.75 6.90
N ASP A 5 -2.09 19.87 7.47
CA ASP A 5 -0.99 20.69 6.92
C ASP A 5 -0.23 20.00 5.77
N HIS A 6 -0.48 18.70 5.59
CA HIS A 6 0.14 17.88 4.56
C HIS A 6 -0.86 17.53 3.43
N LEU A 7 -0.31 17.38 2.23
CA LEU A 7 -0.99 16.73 1.11
C LEU A 7 -0.54 15.27 1.04
N PHE A 8 -1.43 14.34 1.38
CA PHE A 8 -1.20 12.91 1.28
C PHE A 8 -1.58 12.41 -0.12
N VAL A 9 -0.66 11.75 -0.81
CA VAL A 9 -0.89 11.21 -2.16
C VAL A 9 -0.64 9.71 -2.18
N ILE A 10 -1.66 8.93 -2.51
CA ILE A 10 -1.58 7.47 -2.65
C ILE A 10 -1.28 7.12 -4.11
N VAL A 11 -0.13 6.48 -4.35
CA VAL A 11 0.35 6.11 -5.68
C VAL A 11 0.37 4.58 -5.84
N PRO A 12 -0.48 4.00 -6.69
CA PRO A 12 -0.64 2.55 -6.79
C PRO A 12 0.49 1.87 -7.57
N GLY A 13 0.59 0.55 -7.43
CA GLY A 13 1.39 -0.32 -8.29
C GLY A 13 0.78 -0.58 -9.67
N ILE A 14 1.45 -1.41 -10.46
CA ILE A 14 0.97 -1.85 -11.78
C ILE A 14 -0.38 -2.56 -11.67
N GLY A 15 -1.34 -2.20 -12.53
CA GLY A 15 -2.72 -2.70 -12.45
C GLY A 15 -3.56 -2.09 -11.33
N GLY A 16 -2.98 -1.19 -10.53
CA GLY A 16 -3.65 -0.64 -9.34
C GLY A 16 -4.58 0.55 -9.59
N SER A 17 -4.66 1.04 -10.82
CA SER A 17 -5.61 2.08 -11.23
C SER A 17 -6.76 1.48 -12.03
N VAL A 18 -7.96 2.00 -11.87
CA VAL A 18 -9.10 1.76 -12.75
C VAL A 18 -8.88 2.53 -14.05
N LEU A 19 -8.98 1.85 -15.19
CA LEU A 19 -8.87 2.47 -16.51
C LEU A 19 -10.23 2.42 -17.23
N ALA A 20 -10.64 3.55 -17.79
CA ALA A 20 -11.86 3.69 -18.59
C ALA A 20 -11.52 4.12 -20.02
N ASP A 21 -12.37 3.77 -20.98
CA ASP A 21 -12.31 4.32 -22.34
C ASP A 21 -12.93 5.72 -22.40
N GLU A 22 -12.88 6.35 -23.58
CA GLU A 22 -13.43 7.70 -23.82
C GLU A 22 -14.94 7.81 -23.57
N SER A 23 -15.67 6.69 -23.61
CA SER A 23 -17.11 6.66 -23.28
C SER A 23 -17.38 6.61 -21.77
N GLY A 24 -16.33 6.53 -20.95
CA GLY A 24 -16.42 6.33 -19.50
C GLY A 24 -16.65 4.87 -19.10
N LYS A 25 -16.63 3.92 -20.05
CA LYS A 25 -16.76 2.50 -19.75
C LYS A 25 -15.47 2.00 -19.13
N LYS A 26 -15.58 1.41 -17.94
CA LYS A 26 -14.44 0.82 -17.21
C LYS A 26 -13.92 -0.40 -17.98
N VAL A 27 -12.75 -0.24 -18.58
CA VAL A 27 -12.02 -1.29 -19.31
C VAL A 27 -11.20 -2.16 -18.37
N TRP A 28 -10.70 -1.58 -17.27
CA TRP A 28 -10.03 -2.32 -16.20
C TRP A 28 -10.57 -1.86 -14.85
N LYS A 29 -11.33 -2.75 -14.21
CA LYS A 29 -11.80 -2.62 -12.83
C LYS A 29 -11.94 -4.04 -12.27
N PRO A 30 -11.02 -4.50 -11.40
CA PRO A 30 -11.23 -5.74 -10.68
C PRO A 30 -12.44 -5.56 -9.76
N ASP A 31 -13.58 -6.21 -10.03
CA ASP A 31 -14.73 -6.22 -9.11
C ASP A 31 -15.40 -7.61 -9.02
N VAL A 32 -15.94 -7.85 -7.82
CA VAL A 32 -16.36 -9.13 -7.21
C VAL A 32 -17.44 -9.90 -7.97
N ARG A 33 -18.15 -9.32 -8.95
CA ARG A 33 -19.21 -10.07 -9.68
C ARG A 33 -18.73 -10.78 -10.96
N SER A 34 -17.45 -10.70 -11.30
CA SER A 34 -16.96 -11.08 -12.63
C SER A 34 -16.07 -12.33 -12.68
N VAL A 35 -16.16 -13.23 -11.70
CA VAL A 35 -15.51 -14.55 -11.80
C VAL A 35 -16.19 -15.45 -12.86
N GLY A 36 -17.41 -15.10 -13.32
CA GLY A 36 -18.09 -15.79 -14.44
C GLY A 36 -17.77 -15.27 -15.84
N LYS A 37 -17.25 -14.05 -15.97
CA LYS A 37 -16.78 -13.43 -17.22
C LYS A 37 -15.77 -12.35 -16.86
N ALA A 38 -14.48 -12.65 -16.91
CA ALA A 38 -13.48 -11.60 -17.01
C ALA A 38 -13.80 -10.80 -18.30
N MET A 39 -14.48 -9.65 -18.15
CA MET A 39 -14.91 -8.77 -19.25
C MET A 39 -13.75 -7.92 -19.79
N CYS A 40 -12.54 -8.06 -19.25
CA CYS A 40 -11.34 -7.49 -19.86
C CYS A 40 -10.84 -8.47 -20.90
N ARG A 41 -11.22 -8.27 -22.16
CA ARG A 41 -10.45 -8.93 -23.20
C ARG A 41 -9.07 -8.27 -23.21
N PRO A 42 -7.95 -9.02 -23.21
CA PRO A 42 -6.63 -8.42 -23.07
C PRO A 42 -6.39 -7.28 -24.06
N GLU A 43 -6.89 -7.39 -25.29
CA GLU A 43 -6.80 -6.37 -26.33
C GLU A 43 -7.42 -5.01 -25.95
N ASP A 44 -8.35 -4.97 -25.00
CA ASP A 44 -8.89 -3.71 -24.48
C ASP A 44 -7.84 -2.90 -23.71
N LEU A 45 -6.77 -3.56 -23.24
CA LEU A 45 -5.63 -2.93 -22.58
C LEU A 45 -4.42 -2.71 -23.50
N ALA A 46 -4.55 -2.91 -24.81
CA ALA A 46 -3.49 -2.60 -25.75
C ALA A 46 -3.05 -1.12 -25.64
N ILE A 47 -1.75 -0.86 -25.71
CA ILE A 47 -1.15 0.46 -25.40
C ILE A 47 -1.62 1.57 -26.36
N ASP A 48 -2.04 1.20 -27.57
CA ASP A 48 -2.58 2.07 -28.61
C ASP A 48 -4.01 2.52 -28.33
N ARG A 49 -4.74 1.84 -27.43
CA ARG A 49 -6.07 2.26 -27.01
C ARG A 49 -5.96 3.38 -25.96
N PRO A 50 -6.55 4.57 -26.21
CA PRO A 50 -6.56 5.64 -25.23
C PRO A 50 -7.43 5.23 -24.05
N LEU A 51 -6.82 5.16 -22.86
CA LEU A 51 -7.55 4.92 -21.62
C LEU A 51 -7.24 6.03 -20.63
N VAL A 52 -8.24 6.36 -19.83
CA VAL A 52 -8.20 7.39 -18.79
C VAL A 52 -8.18 6.71 -17.43
N PRO A 53 -7.19 6.99 -16.56
CA PRO A 53 -7.22 6.56 -15.17
C PRO A 53 -8.30 7.33 -14.38
N THR A 54 -9.22 6.61 -13.75
CA THR A 54 -10.39 7.23 -13.08
C THR A 54 -10.53 6.88 -11.59
N GLY A 55 -9.59 6.12 -11.02
CA GLY A 55 -9.62 5.76 -9.60
C GLY A 55 -8.63 4.66 -9.26
N LEU A 56 -8.50 4.36 -7.98
CA LEU A 56 -7.73 3.20 -7.52
C LEU A 56 -8.63 1.96 -7.50
N PHE A 57 -8.03 0.78 -7.69
CA PHE A 57 -8.80 -0.44 -7.47
C PHE A 57 -9.10 -0.63 -5.98
N THR A 58 -10.31 -1.10 -5.71
CA THR A 58 -10.78 -1.44 -4.37
C THR A 58 -10.63 -2.95 -4.14
N ASP A 59 -10.66 -3.37 -2.87
CA ASP A 59 -10.53 -4.78 -2.50
C ASP A 59 -11.54 -5.64 -3.27
N PHE A 60 -11.11 -6.81 -3.76
CA PHE A 60 -12.01 -7.73 -4.45
C PHE A 60 -11.81 -9.18 -4.03
N HIS A 61 -12.92 -9.88 -3.88
CA HIS A 61 -12.96 -11.30 -3.55
C HIS A 61 -12.92 -12.12 -4.85
N ILE A 62 -11.98 -13.06 -4.92
CA ILE A 62 -11.94 -14.06 -6.01
C ILE A 62 -12.84 -15.26 -5.65
N THR A 63 -12.93 -15.59 -4.36
CA THR A 63 -13.95 -16.48 -3.78
C THR A 63 -14.39 -15.90 -2.43
N PRO A 64 -15.49 -16.37 -1.81
CA PRO A 64 -15.93 -15.87 -0.50
C PRO A 64 -14.86 -15.91 0.60
N PHE A 65 -13.82 -16.74 0.45
CA PHE A 65 -12.72 -16.91 1.40
C PHE A 65 -11.39 -16.33 0.93
N TRP A 66 -11.33 -15.73 -0.26
CA TRP A 66 -10.09 -15.22 -0.84
C TRP A 66 -10.24 -13.77 -1.30
N LEU A 67 -9.84 -12.85 -0.41
CA LEU A 67 -9.74 -11.42 -0.65
C LEU A 67 -8.38 -11.06 -1.27
N VAL A 68 -8.42 -10.24 -2.33
CA VAL A 68 -7.24 -9.55 -2.86
C VAL A 68 -7.27 -8.11 -2.35
N PRO A 69 -6.29 -7.74 -1.51
CA PRO A 69 -6.14 -6.37 -1.00
C PRO A 69 -6.04 -5.35 -2.13
N GLY A 70 -6.79 -4.27 -2.02
CA GLY A 70 -6.70 -3.05 -2.80
C GLY A 70 -6.40 -1.85 -1.92
N TYR A 71 -6.74 -0.64 -2.41
CA TYR A 71 -6.40 0.60 -1.72
C TYR A 71 -7.53 1.13 -0.84
N SER A 72 -8.64 0.41 -0.69
CA SER A 72 -9.80 0.87 0.10
C SER A 72 -9.48 0.96 1.58
N LYS A 73 -8.76 -0.03 2.15
CA LYS A 73 -8.46 -0.02 3.58
C LYS A 73 -7.60 1.18 3.99
N ILE A 74 -6.49 1.44 3.29
CA ILE A 74 -5.66 2.62 3.55
C ILE A 74 -6.46 3.91 3.35
N THR A 75 -7.26 4.01 2.28
CA THR A 75 -8.09 5.19 2.01
C THR A 75 -9.06 5.47 3.17
N LYS A 76 -9.80 4.45 3.63
CA LYS A 76 -10.72 4.56 4.76
C LYS A 76 -9.99 4.89 6.06
N ARG A 77 -8.84 4.25 6.30
CA ARG A 77 -8.02 4.48 7.49
C ARG A 77 -7.53 5.92 7.56
N LEU A 78 -6.96 6.47 6.48
CA LEU A 78 -6.50 7.86 6.45
C LEU A 78 -7.66 8.84 6.59
N ALA A 79 -8.79 8.58 5.91
CA ALA A 79 -9.99 9.40 6.04
C ALA A 79 -10.47 9.47 7.50
N TYR A 80 -10.45 8.33 8.18
CA TYR A 80 -10.85 8.19 9.57
C TYR A 80 -9.84 8.83 10.54
N VAL A 81 -8.54 8.54 10.42
CA VAL A 81 -7.51 9.07 11.32
C VAL A 81 -7.42 10.59 11.22
N PHE A 82 -7.50 11.13 10.00
CA PHE A 82 -7.38 12.56 9.79
C PHE A 82 -8.70 13.31 9.74
N GLN A 83 -9.84 12.60 9.82
CA GLN A 83 -11.19 13.18 9.72
C GLN A 83 -11.36 14.05 8.45
N GLU A 84 -10.80 13.57 7.33
CA GLU A 84 -10.72 14.29 6.06
C GLU A 84 -11.29 13.46 4.91
N ALA A 85 -11.94 14.12 3.96
CA ALA A 85 -12.44 13.45 2.76
C ALA A 85 -11.28 13.03 1.85
N VAL A 86 -11.44 11.89 1.17
CA VAL A 86 -10.47 11.43 0.17
C VAL A 86 -10.99 11.75 -1.22
N THR A 87 -10.19 12.48 -1.97
CA THR A 87 -10.47 12.84 -3.36
C THR A 87 -9.66 11.97 -4.30
N THR A 88 -10.16 11.73 -5.50
CA THR A 88 -9.45 10.99 -6.54
C THR A 88 -9.04 11.95 -7.64
N ALA A 89 -7.75 12.01 -7.94
CA ALA A 89 -7.23 12.79 -9.05
C ALA A 89 -7.76 12.25 -10.39
N HIS A 90 -8.07 13.16 -11.31
CA HIS A 90 -8.48 12.82 -12.67
C HIS A 90 -7.62 13.63 -13.66
N PRO A 91 -7.18 13.05 -14.80
CA PRO A 91 -6.28 13.72 -15.72
C PRO A 91 -6.79 15.04 -16.32
N THR A 92 -8.10 15.23 -16.37
CA THR A 92 -8.74 16.40 -16.99
C THR A 92 -9.82 17.05 -16.13
N ASP A 93 -10.26 16.40 -15.06
CA ASP A 93 -11.39 16.87 -14.24
C ASP A 93 -10.90 17.15 -12.83
N HIS A 94 -10.50 18.40 -12.62
CA HIS A 94 -9.91 18.83 -11.37
C HIS A 94 -10.99 19.04 -10.32
N VAL A 95 -11.04 18.13 -9.35
CA VAL A 95 -12.00 18.15 -8.25
C VAL A 95 -11.32 18.41 -6.92
N ASP A 96 -11.99 19.21 -6.08
CA ASP A 96 -11.62 19.51 -4.69
C ASP A 96 -10.10 19.84 -4.53
N PRO A 97 -9.67 21.04 -4.95
CA PRO A 97 -8.25 21.45 -4.88
C PRO A 97 -7.70 21.43 -3.45
N ASP A 98 -8.58 21.62 -2.46
CA ASP A 98 -8.21 21.70 -1.06
C ASP A 98 -8.18 20.34 -0.35
N ALA A 99 -8.49 19.24 -1.05
CA ALA A 99 -8.42 17.89 -0.49
C ALA A 99 -7.03 17.64 0.12
N SER A 100 -7.01 17.09 1.34
CA SER A 100 -5.78 16.75 2.06
C SER A 100 -5.29 15.35 1.72
N ILE A 101 -6.18 14.46 1.29
CA ILE A 101 -5.86 13.07 0.93
C ILE A 101 -6.31 12.81 -0.52
N VAL A 102 -5.38 12.35 -1.35
CA VAL A 102 -5.57 12.21 -2.79
C VAL A 102 -5.16 10.83 -3.26
N ASN A 103 -6.12 10.12 -3.83
CA ASN A 103 -5.88 8.93 -4.63
C ASN A 103 -5.37 9.36 -6.01
N PHE A 104 -4.16 8.94 -6.40
CA PHE A 104 -3.56 9.28 -7.68
C PHE A 104 -3.57 8.08 -8.64
N PRO A 105 -4.63 7.88 -9.43
CA PRO A 105 -4.63 6.87 -10.48
C PRO A 105 -3.80 7.34 -11.68
N TYR A 106 -3.13 6.41 -12.35
CA TYR A 106 -2.37 6.68 -13.56
C TYR A 106 -2.48 5.52 -14.56
N ASP A 107 -2.19 5.79 -15.83
CA ASP A 107 -2.16 4.75 -16.85
C ASP A 107 -0.91 3.87 -16.67
N PHE A 108 -1.07 2.79 -15.91
CA PHE A 108 0.01 1.86 -15.56
C PHE A 108 0.62 1.12 -16.75
N ARG A 109 0.08 1.26 -17.96
CA ARG A 109 0.65 0.69 -19.20
C ARG A 109 1.79 1.54 -19.74
N LYS A 110 1.79 2.84 -19.42
CA LYS A 110 2.80 3.81 -19.86
C LYS A 110 4.04 3.75 -18.98
N SER A 111 5.16 4.23 -19.51
CA SER A 111 6.42 4.27 -18.78
C SER A 111 6.31 5.05 -17.47
N ILE A 112 7.17 4.68 -16.52
CA ILE A 112 7.19 5.24 -15.16
C ILE A 112 7.37 6.76 -15.18
N TRP A 113 8.26 7.27 -16.04
CA TRP A 113 8.49 8.71 -16.17
C TRP A 113 7.29 9.49 -16.73
N LYS A 114 6.48 8.92 -17.64
CA LYS A 114 5.24 9.56 -18.12
C LYS A 114 4.20 9.64 -17.01
N SER A 115 4.11 8.59 -16.20
CA SER A 115 3.25 8.56 -15.02
C SER A 115 3.72 9.56 -13.96
N ALA A 116 5.04 9.74 -13.81
CA ALA A 116 5.62 10.72 -12.89
C ALA A 116 5.39 12.17 -13.34
N GLU A 117 5.41 12.45 -14.65
CA GLU A 117 4.99 13.75 -15.18
C GLU A 117 3.52 14.05 -14.85
N ALA A 118 2.64 13.04 -14.94
CA ALA A 118 1.24 13.20 -14.53
C ALA A 118 1.11 13.45 -13.03
N LEU A 119 1.88 12.75 -12.20
CA LEU A 119 1.94 12.96 -10.75
C LEU A 119 2.40 14.39 -10.44
N GLY A 120 3.46 14.84 -11.11
CA GLY A 120 3.99 16.20 -10.94
C GLY A 120 2.99 17.28 -11.31
N ARG A 121 2.24 17.11 -12.40
CA ARG A 121 1.18 18.07 -12.78
C ARG A 121 0.07 18.14 -11.74
N GLU A 122 -0.41 17.00 -11.24
CA GLU A 122 -1.47 16.96 -10.22
C GLU A 122 -1.02 17.61 -8.91
N ILE A 123 0.19 17.28 -8.44
CA ILE A 123 0.74 17.87 -7.21
C ILE A 123 0.96 19.37 -7.38
N ALA A 124 1.57 19.80 -8.50
CA ALA A 124 1.81 21.23 -8.76
C ALA A 124 0.50 22.02 -8.76
N TRP A 125 -0.52 21.52 -9.45
CA TRP A 125 -1.85 22.13 -9.48
C TRP A 125 -2.44 22.27 -8.07
N ARG A 126 -2.39 21.24 -7.21
CA ARG A 126 -2.88 21.34 -5.82
C ARG A 126 -2.09 22.31 -4.95
N LEU A 127 -0.78 22.39 -5.15
CA LEU A 127 0.10 23.29 -4.40
C LEU A 127 0.02 24.75 -4.87
N GLU A 128 -0.53 25.02 -6.06
CA GLU A 128 -0.92 26.37 -6.48
C GLU A 128 -2.12 26.87 -5.67
N HIS A 129 -3.06 25.99 -5.34
CA HIS A 129 -4.27 26.33 -4.58
C HIS A 129 -4.00 26.45 -3.08
N ARG A 130 -3.27 25.49 -2.50
CA ARG A 130 -2.91 25.50 -1.07
C ARG A 130 -1.49 24.98 -0.86
N LYS A 131 -0.60 25.88 -0.43
CA LYS A 131 0.79 25.56 -0.08
C LYS A 131 0.83 24.59 1.10
N ARG A 132 1.37 23.40 0.85
CA ARG A 132 1.50 22.29 1.79
C ARG A 132 2.77 21.52 1.48
N ARG A 133 3.25 20.74 2.46
CA ARG A 133 4.28 19.72 2.22
C ARG A 133 3.60 18.42 1.76
N VAL A 134 4.29 17.63 0.94
CA VAL A 134 3.71 16.44 0.30
C VAL A 134 4.20 15.16 0.98
N VAL A 135 3.28 14.31 1.40
CA VAL A 135 3.56 12.93 1.86
C VAL A 135 3.07 11.95 0.80
N ILE A 136 3.95 11.09 0.30
CA ILE A 136 3.59 10.06 -0.69
C ILE A 136 3.53 8.70 -0.02
N TYR A 137 2.44 7.96 -0.26
CA TYR A 137 2.31 6.55 0.08
C TYR A 137 2.25 5.74 -1.22
N ALA A 138 3.36 5.08 -1.57
CA ALA A 138 3.56 4.46 -2.86
C ALA A 138 3.76 2.95 -2.77
N HIS A 139 3.02 2.20 -3.58
CA HIS A 139 3.09 0.74 -3.62
C HIS A 139 3.74 0.24 -4.91
N SER A 140 4.66 -0.72 -4.80
CA SER A 140 5.24 -1.45 -5.94
C SER A 140 5.80 -0.48 -6.99
N MET A 141 5.38 -0.58 -8.25
CA MET A 141 5.77 0.34 -9.33
C MET A 141 5.48 1.82 -9.01
N GLY A 142 4.49 2.13 -8.18
CA GLY A 142 4.19 3.49 -7.75
C GLY A 142 5.36 4.15 -7.02
N GLY A 143 6.21 3.38 -6.31
CA GLY A 143 7.40 3.94 -5.65
C GLY A 143 8.46 4.40 -6.65
N LEU A 144 8.56 3.76 -7.81
CA LEU A 144 9.42 4.22 -8.91
C LEU A 144 8.86 5.49 -9.58
N VAL A 145 7.53 5.60 -9.70
CA VAL A 145 6.87 6.82 -10.18
C VAL A 145 7.17 7.98 -9.23
N ALA A 146 7.04 7.75 -7.93
CA ALA A 146 7.38 8.73 -6.90
C ALA A 146 8.87 9.10 -6.93
N ALA A 147 9.78 8.14 -7.08
CA ALA A 147 11.22 8.40 -7.18
C ALA A 147 11.59 9.24 -8.40
N TRP A 148 11.01 8.95 -9.56
CA TRP A 148 11.23 9.76 -10.75
C TRP A 148 10.73 11.19 -10.54
N TRP A 149 9.50 11.36 -10.05
CA TRP A 149 8.96 12.69 -9.76
C TRP A 149 9.83 13.46 -8.75
N TRP A 150 10.25 12.79 -7.68
CA TRP A 150 11.04 13.38 -6.61
C TRP A 150 12.40 13.87 -7.10
N GLY A 151 13.15 13.00 -7.81
CA GLY A 151 14.52 13.28 -8.21
C GLY A 151 14.66 14.04 -9.53
N MET A 152 13.83 13.73 -10.52
CA MET A 152 13.95 14.24 -11.89
C MET A 152 13.02 15.42 -12.18
N LEU A 153 11.92 15.56 -11.44
CA LEU A 153 10.90 16.60 -11.66
C LEU A 153 10.77 17.55 -10.47
N ASP A 154 11.88 17.76 -9.74
CA ASP A 154 11.99 18.68 -8.60
C ASP A 154 11.02 18.41 -7.43
N GLY A 155 10.41 17.22 -7.35
CA GLY A 155 9.48 16.88 -6.27
C GLY A 155 10.11 17.01 -4.87
N TYR A 156 11.43 16.76 -4.76
CA TYR A 156 12.19 16.90 -3.51
C TYR A 156 12.02 18.26 -2.82
N LYS A 157 11.73 19.34 -3.57
CA LYS A 157 11.56 20.70 -3.01
C LYS A 157 10.32 20.82 -2.12
N VAL A 158 9.29 20.01 -2.36
CA VAL A 158 7.98 20.09 -1.68
C VAL A 158 7.65 18.86 -0.85
N THR A 159 8.45 17.80 -0.96
CA THR A 159 8.24 16.54 -0.26
C THR A 159 8.57 16.63 1.22
N GLU A 160 7.58 16.35 2.07
CA GLU A 160 7.81 15.99 3.46
C GLU A 160 8.40 14.59 3.57
N HIS A 161 7.72 13.60 2.97
CA HIS A 161 8.10 12.20 3.13
C HIS A 161 7.59 11.31 1.99
N ILE A 162 8.30 10.23 1.72
CA ILE A 162 7.91 9.17 0.77
C ILE A 162 8.01 7.82 1.47
N ILE A 163 6.88 7.14 1.56
CA ILE A 163 6.74 5.79 2.07
C ILE A 163 6.56 4.86 0.88
N THR A 164 7.46 3.89 0.73
CA THR A 164 7.42 2.92 -0.37
C THR A 164 7.20 1.51 0.14
N LEU A 165 6.36 0.74 -0.54
CA LEU A 165 6.02 -0.63 -0.15
C LEU A 165 6.40 -1.60 -1.26
N GLY A 166 7.35 -2.50 -1.01
CA GLY A 166 7.75 -3.53 -1.96
C GLY A 166 8.16 -2.98 -3.32
N THR A 167 8.72 -1.77 -3.35
CA THR A 167 9.05 -1.07 -4.61
C THR A 167 10.24 -1.74 -5.28
N PRO A 168 10.14 -2.22 -6.53
CA PRO A 168 11.25 -2.88 -7.21
C PRO A 168 12.25 -1.85 -7.76
N PHE A 169 12.99 -1.16 -6.89
CA PHE A 169 13.96 -0.12 -7.26
C PHE A 169 14.94 -0.58 -8.33
N ARG A 170 15.37 -1.85 -8.27
CA ARG A 170 16.32 -2.45 -9.23
C ARG A 170 15.63 -3.35 -10.26
N GLY A 171 14.30 -3.35 -10.33
CA GLY A 171 13.48 -4.23 -11.16
C GLY A 171 13.27 -5.63 -10.55
N ALA A 172 12.45 -6.45 -11.20
CA ALA A 172 12.11 -7.79 -10.72
C ALA A 172 12.23 -8.82 -11.85
N THR A 173 12.85 -9.98 -11.55
CA THR A 173 12.98 -11.09 -12.51
C THR A 173 11.62 -11.59 -12.98
N LYS A 174 10.54 -11.36 -12.22
CA LYS A 174 9.16 -11.65 -12.66
C LYS A 174 8.74 -10.88 -13.91
N ALA A 175 9.14 -9.61 -14.06
CA ALA A 175 8.84 -8.83 -15.27
C ALA A 175 9.57 -9.37 -16.50
N LEU A 176 10.84 -9.77 -16.32
CA LEU A 176 11.63 -10.45 -17.35
C LEU A 176 10.97 -11.77 -17.78
N ASP A 177 10.55 -12.60 -16.81
CA ASP A 177 9.83 -13.86 -17.05
C ASP A 177 8.55 -13.63 -17.88
N MET A 178 7.73 -12.66 -17.50
CA MET A 178 6.48 -12.36 -18.21
C MET A 178 6.71 -11.87 -19.65
N LEU A 179 7.76 -11.08 -19.88
CA LEU A 179 8.08 -10.58 -21.23
C LEU A 179 8.65 -11.68 -22.14
N VAL A 180 9.55 -12.51 -21.62
CA VAL A 180 10.25 -13.53 -22.41
C VAL A 180 9.43 -14.82 -22.51
N ASN A 181 8.98 -15.36 -21.38
CA ASN A 181 8.26 -16.65 -21.30
C ASN A 181 6.74 -16.53 -21.41
N GLY A 182 6.20 -15.32 -21.35
CA GLY A 182 4.78 -15.04 -21.42
C GLY A 182 4.04 -15.09 -20.07
N VAL A 183 2.82 -14.55 -20.07
CA VAL A 183 1.90 -14.58 -18.94
C VAL A 183 1.24 -15.96 -18.86
N ARG A 184 1.10 -16.50 -17.64
CA ARG A 184 0.50 -17.82 -17.39
C ARG A 184 -0.46 -17.79 -16.22
N LEU A 185 -1.51 -18.59 -16.29
CA LEU A 185 -2.39 -18.93 -15.16
C LEU A 185 -2.19 -20.41 -14.81
N GLY A 186 -1.45 -20.69 -13.73
CA GLY A 186 -0.97 -22.05 -13.48
C GLY A 186 -0.08 -22.53 -14.63
N SER A 187 -0.43 -23.67 -15.24
CA SER A 187 0.25 -24.22 -16.42
C SER A 187 -0.28 -23.67 -17.76
N LEU A 188 -1.38 -22.92 -17.76
CA LEU A 188 -2.04 -22.43 -18.98
C LEU A 188 -1.34 -21.15 -19.49
N PRO A 189 -0.80 -21.15 -20.73
CA PRO A 189 -0.30 -19.91 -21.36
C PRO A 189 -1.44 -18.97 -21.72
N LEU A 190 -1.22 -17.67 -21.53
CA LEU A 190 -2.17 -16.61 -21.89
C LEU A 190 -1.55 -15.74 -23.00
N ASP A 191 -1.57 -16.25 -24.24
CA ASP A 191 -0.86 -15.63 -25.37
C ASP A 191 -1.39 -14.23 -25.73
N ALA A 192 -2.72 -14.03 -25.70
CA ALA A 192 -3.33 -12.72 -25.94
C ALA A 192 -2.89 -11.68 -24.88
N ALA A 193 -2.89 -12.07 -23.60
CA ALA A 193 -2.41 -11.22 -22.51
C ALA A 193 -0.90 -10.95 -22.62
N THR A 194 -0.14 -11.93 -23.08
CA THR A 194 1.29 -11.79 -23.34
C THR A 194 1.56 -10.78 -24.46
N GLY A 195 0.82 -10.85 -25.57
CA GLY A 195 0.94 -9.90 -26.67
C GLY A 195 0.69 -8.46 -26.23
N VAL A 196 -0.37 -8.25 -25.44
CA VAL A 196 -0.73 -6.93 -24.91
C VAL A 196 0.30 -6.41 -23.92
N LEU A 197 0.74 -7.24 -22.97
CA LEU A 197 1.71 -6.86 -21.96
C LEU A 197 3.07 -6.50 -22.59
N ARG A 198 3.49 -7.19 -23.65
CA ARG A 198 4.68 -6.82 -24.43
C ARG A 198 4.55 -5.44 -25.09
N GLY A 199 3.34 -4.92 -25.26
CA GLY A 199 3.11 -3.55 -25.73
C GLY A 199 3.35 -2.49 -24.64
N TRP A 200 3.13 -2.79 -23.37
CA TRP A 200 3.23 -1.82 -22.28
C TRP A 200 4.68 -1.37 -22.06
N ASP A 201 4.91 -0.07 -21.91
CA ASP A 201 6.24 0.48 -21.63
C ASP A 201 6.65 0.20 -20.16
N SER A 202 5.70 0.29 -19.23
CA SER A 202 5.95 0.12 -17.80
C SER A 202 6.59 -1.21 -17.43
N ILE A 203 6.24 -2.31 -18.09
CA ILE A 203 6.80 -3.63 -17.76
C ILE A 203 8.28 -3.72 -18.13
N TYR A 204 8.74 -2.96 -19.14
CA TYR A 204 10.16 -2.82 -19.46
C TYR A 204 10.88 -1.98 -18.41
N ASP A 205 10.21 -1.01 -17.81
CA ASP A 205 10.77 -0.24 -16.69
C ASP A 205 10.96 -1.11 -15.44
N LEU A 206 10.20 -2.20 -15.31
CA LEU A 206 10.30 -3.18 -14.22
C LEU A 206 11.31 -4.30 -14.44
N VAL A 207 11.94 -4.43 -15.62
CA VAL A 207 12.97 -5.49 -15.82
C VAL A 207 14.21 -5.22 -14.96
N PRO A 208 14.95 -6.28 -14.55
CA PRO A 208 16.16 -6.14 -13.74
C PRO A 208 17.18 -5.14 -14.31
N LYS A 209 17.75 -4.32 -13.42
CA LYS A 209 18.79 -3.32 -13.72
C LYS A 209 20.19 -3.80 -13.31
N TYR A 210 20.34 -5.10 -13.17
CA TYR A 210 21.54 -5.81 -12.70
C TYR A 210 21.75 -7.08 -13.54
N ARG A 211 22.97 -7.62 -13.50
CA ARG A 211 23.33 -8.85 -14.21
C ARG A 211 22.68 -10.04 -13.51
N THR A 212 21.53 -10.46 -14.02
CA THR A 212 20.65 -11.47 -13.39
C THR A 212 20.53 -12.74 -14.22
N ILE A 213 20.95 -12.67 -15.49
CA ILE A 213 20.76 -13.73 -16.47
C ILE A 213 22.09 -14.40 -16.71
N ARG A 214 22.18 -15.70 -16.44
CA ARG A 214 23.28 -16.52 -16.93
C ARG A 214 23.02 -16.83 -18.40
N ASP A 215 23.78 -16.23 -19.30
CA ASP A 215 23.68 -16.42 -20.74
C ASP A 215 25.04 -16.90 -21.26
N ALA A 216 25.07 -18.14 -21.76
CA ALA A 216 26.31 -18.90 -21.93
C ALA A 216 27.18 -18.87 -20.65
N ASP A 217 28.44 -18.42 -20.78
CA ASP A 217 29.38 -18.37 -19.66
C ASP A 217 29.44 -17.01 -18.94
N ALA A 218 28.54 -16.08 -19.25
CA ALA A 218 28.51 -14.74 -18.69
C ALA A 218 27.21 -14.42 -17.95
N ASP A 219 27.32 -13.58 -16.91
CA ASP A 219 26.15 -12.97 -16.29
C ASP A 219 25.87 -11.64 -17.01
N VAL A 220 24.70 -11.51 -17.62
CA VAL A 220 24.33 -10.39 -18.49
C VAL A 220 23.12 -9.62 -17.96
N TYR A 221 22.98 -8.37 -18.41
CA TYR A 221 21.78 -7.58 -18.18
C TYR A 221 20.65 -8.02 -19.12
N PRO A 222 19.38 -7.72 -18.81
CA PRO A 222 18.28 -7.99 -19.74
C PRO A 222 18.47 -7.39 -21.14
N HIS A 223 19.07 -6.21 -21.25
CA HIS A 223 19.30 -5.59 -22.56
C HIS A 223 20.41 -6.25 -23.40
N ASP A 224 21.20 -7.14 -22.81
CA ASP A 224 22.26 -7.91 -23.48
C ASP A 224 21.85 -9.38 -23.72
N LEU A 225 20.62 -9.77 -23.35
CA LEU A 225 20.12 -11.13 -23.51
C LEU A 225 20.16 -11.56 -24.99
N SER A 226 20.91 -12.61 -25.29
CA SER A 226 21.11 -13.13 -26.64
C SER A 226 19.80 -13.62 -27.26
N LEU A 227 19.01 -14.37 -26.48
CA LEU A 227 17.72 -14.95 -26.87
C LEU A 227 16.64 -13.88 -27.18
N ALA A 228 16.81 -12.66 -26.68
CA ALA A 228 15.78 -11.63 -26.83
C ALA A 228 15.71 -11.06 -28.25
N SER A 229 14.54 -10.50 -28.62
CA SER A 229 14.42 -9.72 -29.85
C SER A 229 15.16 -8.37 -29.73
N GLU A 230 15.54 -7.79 -30.86
CA GLU A 230 16.16 -6.46 -30.88
C GLU A 230 15.25 -5.39 -30.25
N GLY A 231 13.94 -5.46 -30.52
CA GLY A 231 12.95 -4.55 -29.93
C GLY A 231 12.89 -4.68 -28.40
N PHE A 232 13.00 -5.90 -27.86
CA PHE A 232 13.10 -6.09 -26.41
C PHE A 232 14.39 -5.46 -25.86
N ARG A 233 15.54 -5.79 -26.44
CA ARG A 233 16.84 -5.28 -25.99
C ARG A 233 16.87 -3.75 -25.98
N ARG A 234 16.33 -3.12 -27.03
CA ARG A 234 16.24 -1.65 -27.15
C ARG A 234 15.44 -1.04 -26.00
N ARG A 235 14.23 -1.53 -25.74
CA ARG A 235 13.38 -0.99 -24.66
C ARG A 235 13.96 -1.25 -23.28
N ALA A 236 14.53 -2.44 -23.06
CA ALA A 236 15.25 -2.77 -21.82
C ALA A 236 16.47 -1.86 -21.62
N LYS A 237 17.19 -1.51 -22.70
CA LYS A 237 18.34 -0.60 -22.65
C LYS A 237 17.91 0.82 -22.30
N THR A 238 16.87 1.36 -22.96
CA THR A 238 16.32 2.68 -22.61
C THR A 238 15.87 2.75 -21.16
N SER A 239 15.16 1.72 -20.69
CA SER A 239 14.76 1.58 -19.28
C SER A 239 15.97 1.56 -18.33
N TYR A 240 17.06 0.87 -18.71
CA TYR A 240 18.30 0.86 -17.95
C TYR A 240 18.99 2.23 -17.90
N GLU A 241 19.13 2.91 -19.03
CA GLU A 241 19.75 4.23 -19.11
C GLU A 241 18.97 5.28 -18.31
N ARG A 242 17.63 5.27 -18.40
CA ARG A 242 16.75 6.13 -17.60
C ARG A 242 16.85 5.83 -16.11
N PHE A 243 16.94 4.56 -15.75
CA PHE A 243 17.21 4.18 -14.36
C PHE A 243 18.54 4.77 -13.89
N GLN A 244 19.64 4.59 -14.62
CA GLN A 244 20.96 5.14 -14.28
C GLN A 244 20.92 6.67 -14.08
N GLU A 245 20.28 7.40 -14.99
CA GLU A 245 20.07 8.85 -14.88
C GLU A 245 19.37 9.22 -13.56
N MET A 246 18.25 8.55 -13.24
CA MET A 246 17.50 8.78 -12.02
C MET A 246 18.29 8.44 -10.76
N THR A 247 18.99 7.30 -10.69
CA THR A 247 19.78 6.96 -9.49
C THR A 247 20.96 7.88 -9.29
N ASN A 248 21.62 8.34 -10.35
CA ASN A 248 22.72 9.30 -10.22
C ASN A 248 22.19 10.62 -9.65
N ARG A 249 21.10 11.14 -10.24
CA ARG A 249 20.48 12.38 -9.77
C ARG A 249 20.00 12.30 -8.33
N ILE A 250 19.32 11.22 -7.96
CA ILE A 250 18.88 11.02 -6.57
C ILE A 250 20.08 10.84 -5.64
N GLY A 251 21.13 10.15 -6.08
CA GLY A 251 22.40 10.01 -5.34
C GLY A 251 22.99 11.35 -4.93
N GLU A 252 23.07 12.31 -5.86
CA GLU A 252 23.51 13.69 -5.58
C GLU A 252 22.60 14.41 -4.58
N LEU A 253 21.28 14.25 -4.72
CA LEU A 253 20.31 14.92 -3.84
C LEU A 253 20.40 14.41 -2.39
N VAL A 254 20.58 13.10 -2.20
CA VAL A 254 20.63 12.49 -0.86
C VAL A 254 21.99 12.64 -0.17
N GLU A 255 22.96 13.31 -0.80
CA GLU A 255 24.14 13.83 -0.08
C GLU A 255 23.73 14.83 1.01
N ASP A 256 22.58 15.51 0.83
CA ASP A 256 21.91 16.25 1.90
C ASP A 256 21.20 15.25 2.85
N PRO A 257 21.62 15.13 4.12
CA PRO A 257 20.99 14.22 5.08
C PRO A 257 19.50 14.50 5.32
N ALA A 258 19.04 15.74 5.13
CA ALA A 258 17.62 16.07 5.26
C ALA A 258 16.79 15.46 4.12
N LEU A 259 17.30 15.51 2.88
CA LEU A 259 16.66 14.89 1.72
C LEU A 259 16.73 13.36 1.76
N LEU A 260 17.80 12.82 2.32
CA LEU A 260 17.89 11.39 2.63
C LEU A 260 16.81 10.94 3.63
N GLY A 261 16.58 11.75 4.68
CA GLY A 261 15.61 11.47 5.74
C GLY A 261 14.14 11.50 5.29
N ALA A 262 13.85 11.98 4.06
CA ALA A 262 12.51 12.05 3.50
C ALA A 262 11.97 10.69 3.02
N TRP A 263 12.68 9.59 3.24
CA TRP A 263 12.33 8.28 2.68
C TRP A 263 12.17 7.20 3.74
N THR A 264 11.12 6.39 3.61
CA THR A 264 10.96 5.13 4.36
C THR A 264 10.58 4.00 3.41
N HIS A 265 11.26 2.87 3.53
CA HIS A 265 11.10 1.74 2.61
C HIS A 265 10.69 0.49 3.34
N PHE A 266 9.50 -0.02 3.02
CA PHE A 266 8.99 -1.30 3.49
C PHE A 266 9.37 -2.38 2.49
N TYR A 267 10.10 -3.39 2.97
CA TYR A 267 10.45 -4.57 2.21
C TYR A 267 9.94 -5.82 2.92
N SER A 268 9.64 -6.89 2.17
CA SER A 268 9.34 -8.19 2.79
C SER A 268 10.45 -9.21 2.63
N GLU A 269 10.45 -10.17 3.54
CA GLU A 269 11.25 -11.38 3.45
C GLU A 269 10.42 -12.61 3.83
N GLY A 270 10.94 -13.81 3.51
CA GLY A 270 10.28 -15.08 3.84
C GLY A 270 9.46 -15.69 2.70
N HIS A 271 9.30 -15.02 1.56
CA HIS A 271 8.63 -15.60 0.38
C HIS A 271 9.63 -15.93 -0.73
N GLY A 272 9.55 -17.16 -1.24
CA GLY A 272 10.37 -17.59 -2.37
C GLY A 272 10.05 -16.77 -3.62
N THR A 273 11.03 -16.00 -4.10
CA THR A 273 10.87 -14.95 -5.12
C THR A 273 11.83 -15.15 -6.28
N LEU A 274 11.35 -14.97 -7.52
CA LEU A 274 12.20 -15.09 -8.71
C LEU A 274 13.31 -14.04 -8.66
N SER A 275 14.56 -14.50 -8.66
CA SER A 275 15.72 -13.63 -8.44
C SER A 275 16.83 -13.83 -9.48
N ARG A 276 16.82 -14.94 -10.20
CA ARG A 276 17.82 -15.30 -11.23
C ARG A 276 17.14 -15.84 -12.49
N ALA A 277 17.77 -15.66 -13.64
CA ALA A 277 17.41 -16.35 -14.87
C ALA A 277 18.63 -17.02 -15.52
N GLU A 278 18.41 -18.00 -16.38
CA GLU A 278 19.45 -18.69 -17.13
C GLU A 278 18.93 -19.09 -18.51
N VAL A 279 19.78 -19.01 -19.54
CA VAL A 279 19.46 -19.53 -20.87
C VAL A 279 19.84 -21.01 -20.90
N VAL A 280 18.83 -21.88 -20.99
CA VAL A 280 18.99 -23.33 -21.09
C VAL A 280 18.28 -23.82 -22.33
N ALA A 281 19.02 -24.43 -23.27
CA ALA A 281 18.47 -24.96 -24.52
C ALA A 281 17.57 -23.94 -25.26
N ASP A 282 18.11 -22.75 -25.51
CA ASP A 282 17.44 -21.62 -26.18
C ASP A 282 16.13 -21.17 -25.51
N ARG A 283 16.02 -21.34 -24.18
CA ARG A 283 14.89 -20.87 -23.38
C ARG A 283 15.37 -20.17 -22.13
N LEU A 284 14.65 -19.14 -21.73
CA LEU A 284 14.91 -18.46 -20.46
C LEU A 284 14.24 -19.22 -19.33
N VAL A 285 15.03 -19.72 -18.39
CA VAL A 285 14.56 -20.39 -17.16
C VAL A 285 14.76 -19.44 -15.98
N CYS A 286 13.65 -18.89 -15.47
CA CYS A 286 13.66 -18.07 -14.26
C CYS A 286 13.56 -18.95 -13.01
N SER A 287 14.37 -18.67 -12.00
CA SER A 287 14.40 -19.44 -10.76
C SER A 287 14.39 -18.56 -9.51
N LYS A 288 13.99 -19.18 -8.39
CA LYS A 288 14.02 -18.59 -7.05
C LYS A 288 15.36 -18.78 -6.33
N LYS A 289 16.36 -19.33 -7.02
CA LYS A 289 17.71 -19.50 -6.48
C LYS A 289 18.35 -18.12 -6.25
N ALA A 290 19.24 -18.06 -5.26
CA ALA A 290 20.08 -16.88 -5.05
C ALA A 290 21.01 -16.65 -6.26
N LEU A 291 21.43 -15.40 -6.46
CA LEU A 291 22.54 -15.10 -7.35
C LEU A 291 23.86 -15.58 -6.70
N ASP A 292 24.76 -16.12 -7.52
CA ASP A 292 25.97 -16.82 -7.04
C ASP A 292 27.01 -15.86 -6.45
N TRP A 293 26.96 -14.57 -6.82
CA TRP A 293 27.83 -13.52 -6.31
C TRP A 293 27.06 -12.54 -5.40
N GLU A 294 27.72 -12.12 -4.32
CA GLU A 294 27.37 -11.01 -3.40
C GLU A 294 26.10 -11.07 -2.51
N LEU A 295 25.21 -12.06 -2.64
CA LEU A 295 23.89 -11.98 -1.98
C LEU A 295 23.57 -13.10 -0.97
N ARG A 296 24.57 -13.72 -0.32
CA ARG A 296 24.30 -14.59 0.84
C ARG A 296 23.54 -13.80 1.92
N GLY A 297 22.34 -14.27 2.30
CA GLY A 297 21.45 -13.59 3.25
C GLY A 297 20.37 -12.67 2.63
N TRP A 298 20.36 -12.50 1.31
CA TRP A 298 19.38 -11.69 0.57
C TRP A 298 18.38 -12.54 -0.23
N GLN A 299 18.20 -13.80 0.19
CA GLN A 299 17.33 -14.76 -0.48
C GLN A 299 15.86 -14.41 -0.27
N GLY A 300 15.04 -14.68 -1.29
CA GLY A 300 13.59 -14.46 -1.24
C GLY A 300 13.21 -12.99 -1.42
N GLY A 301 12.08 -12.62 -0.85
CA GLY A 301 11.43 -11.33 -1.03
C GLY A 301 9.99 -11.42 -0.60
N ASP A 302 9.12 -10.71 -1.30
CA ASP A 302 7.66 -10.65 -1.05
C ASP A 302 6.83 -11.60 -1.94
N GLY A 303 7.52 -12.48 -2.69
CA GLY A 303 6.93 -13.39 -3.67
C GLY A 303 6.95 -12.87 -5.10
N THR A 304 7.21 -11.56 -5.29
CA THR A 304 7.28 -10.88 -6.59
C THR A 304 8.60 -10.13 -6.77
N VAL A 305 8.96 -9.28 -5.80
CA VAL A 305 10.14 -8.43 -5.78
C VAL A 305 11.21 -9.03 -4.88
N PRO A 306 12.42 -9.30 -5.41
CA PRO A 306 13.53 -9.78 -4.60
C PRO A 306 13.87 -8.79 -3.49
N LYS A 307 14.21 -9.30 -2.30
CA LYS A 307 14.52 -8.47 -1.12
C LYS A 307 15.49 -7.34 -1.46
N PHE A 308 16.62 -7.64 -2.10
CA PHE A 308 17.64 -6.62 -2.43
C PHE A 308 17.16 -5.57 -3.42
N SER A 309 16.17 -5.89 -4.26
CA SER A 309 15.58 -4.94 -5.22
C SER A 309 14.59 -3.99 -4.54
N ALA A 310 14.06 -4.37 -3.38
CA ALA A 310 13.22 -3.50 -2.54
C ALA A 310 13.98 -2.38 -1.83
N PHE A 311 15.32 -2.39 -1.90
CA PHE A 311 16.17 -1.33 -1.36
C PHE A 311 16.56 -0.35 -2.49
N PRO A 312 16.43 0.97 -2.27
CA PRO A 312 16.84 1.93 -3.26
C PRO A 312 18.33 1.87 -3.57
N ALA A 313 18.67 1.99 -4.85
CA ALA A 313 20.03 1.85 -5.32
C ALA A 313 20.97 2.98 -4.85
N TRP A 314 20.41 4.16 -4.59
CA TRP A 314 21.14 5.33 -4.08
C TRP A 314 21.49 5.23 -2.59
N LEU A 315 21.04 4.19 -1.89
CA LEU A 315 21.33 3.96 -0.47
C LEU A 315 22.39 2.87 -0.23
N ASP A 316 23.05 2.39 -1.29
CA ASP A 316 23.91 1.23 -1.19
C ASP A 316 25.25 1.46 -0.48
N LYS A 317 25.67 2.71 -0.21
CA LYS A 317 26.87 3.02 0.61
C LYS A 317 26.82 4.37 1.31
N ASP A 318 27.21 4.38 2.59
CA ASP A 318 28.09 5.42 3.13
C ASP A 318 29.52 4.88 2.98
N GLU A 319 30.30 5.49 2.09
CA GLU A 319 31.66 5.05 1.76
C GLU A 319 32.65 5.21 2.94
N ASN A 320 32.32 6.06 3.93
CA ASN A 320 33.20 6.33 5.08
C ASN A 320 33.02 5.34 6.23
N THR A 321 31.87 4.67 6.33
CA THR A 321 31.55 3.76 7.46
C THR A 321 31.28 2.32 7.04
N GLY A 322 31.07 2.06 5.73
CA GLY A 322 30.70 0.74 5.22
C GLY A 322 29.37 0.21 5.77
N ARG A 323 28.58 1.05 6.45
CA ARG A 323 27.31 0.70 7.07
C ARG A 323 26.19 1.43 6.36
N ARG A 324 25.18 0.68 5.92
CA ARG A 324 23.94 1.25 5.38
C ARG A 324 23.18 1.98 6.50
N PRO A 325 22.53 3.12 6.24
CA PRO A 325 21.63 3.73 7.21
C PRO A 325 20.53 2.71 7.58
N LYS A 326 20.58 2.19 8.81
CA LYS A 326 19.55 1.27 9.33
C LYS A 326 18.21 1.96 9.63
N LYS A 327 18.19 3.30 9.60
CA LYS A 327 17.17 4.09 10.30
C LYS A 327 15.78 3.96 9.66
N ASP A 328 15.70 3.88 8.33
CA ASP A 328 14.43 4.09 7.61
C ASP A 328 14.04 2.93 6.66
N THR A 329 14.53 1.72 6.95
CA THR A 329 14.07 0.48 6.29
C THR A 329 13.26 -0.35 7.26
N ARG A 330 12.02 -0.68 6.89
CA ARG A 330 11.09 -1.46 7.72
C ARG A 330 10.85 -2.81 7.06
N ARG A 331 10.92 -3.86 7.87
CA ARG A 331 10.70 -5.23 7.43
C ARG A 331 9.24 -5.62 7.63
N SER A 332 8.64 -6.23 6.62
CA SER A 332 7.34 -6.89 6.68
C SER A 332 7.47 -8.41 6.47
N SER A 333 6.47 -9.17 6.93
CA SER A 333 6.27 -10.58 6.56
C SER A 333 5.19 -10.75 5.47
N ALA A 334 4.52 -9.68 5.06
CA ALA A 334 3.44 -9.69 4.09
C ALA A 334 3.92 -10.08 2.68
N ARG A 335 3.03 -10.66 1.87
CA ARG A 335 3.28 -10.83 0.43
C ARG A 335 3.12 -9.51 -0.31
N HIS A 336 3.64 -9.44 -1.54
CA HIS A 336 3.67 -8.22 -2.35
C HIS A 336 2.36 -7.43 -2.35
N GLY A 337 1.23 -8.06 -2.71
CA GLY A 337 -0.06 -7.40 -2.75
C GLY A 337 -0.66 -7.06 -1.37
N GLN A 338 -0.21 -7.72 -0.31
CA GLN A 338 -0.68 -7.49 1.07
C GLN A 338 0.10 -6.38 1.78
N LEU A 339 1.22 -5.92 1.23
CA LEU A 339 2.03 -4.85 1.82
C LEU A 339 1.26 -3.53 1.98
N VAL A 340 0.24 -3.29 1.16
CA VAL A 340 -0.65 -2.12 1.27
C VAL A 340 -1.51 -2.13 2.53
N GLU A 341 -1.62 -3.28 3.19
CA GLU A 341 -2.34 -3.48 4.46
C GLU A 341 -1.39 -3.68 5.65
N ASP A 342 -0.10 -3.40 5.49
CA ASP A 342 0.85 -3.53 6.59
C ASP A 342 0.63 -2.41 7.62
N GLY A 343 0.20 -2.79 8.82
CA GLY A 343 -0.10 -1.83 9.90
C GLY A 343 1.10 -0.95 10.28
N ALA A 344 2.34 -1.44 10.18
CA ALA A 344 3.51 -0.63 10.47
C ALA A 344 3.73 0.47 9.42
N ALA A 345 3.31 0.23 8.17
CA ALA A 345 3.30 1.26 7.14
C ALA A 345 2.19 2.29 7.35
N TRP A 346 1.03 1.87 7.85
CA TRP A 346 -0.07 2.78 8.20
C TRP A 346 0.31 3.68 9.38
N ALA A 347 0.83 3.11 10.47
CA ALA A 347 1.29 3.86 11.63
C ALA A 347 2.28 4.98 11.26
N GLN A 348 3.19 4.71 10.32
CA GLN A 348 4.14 5.72 9.82
C GLN A 348 3.46 6.88 9.08
N VAL A 349 2.33 6.65 8.38
CA VAL A 349 1.55 7.71 7.73
C VAL A 349 0.73 8.49 8.77
N GLU A 350 0.13 7.77 9.72
CA GLU A 350 -0.75 8.34 10.75
C GLU A 350 0.00 9.30 11.69
N ASP A 351 1.28 9.02 11.95
CA ASP A 351 2.18 9.91 12.70
C ASP A 351 2.23 11.35 12.16
N PHE A 352 1.93 11.58 10.87
CA PHE A 352 1.91 12.92 10.27
C PHE A 352 0.66 13.75 10.61
N GLY A 353 -0.42 13.15 11.12
CA GLY A 353 -1.62 13.89 11.52
C GLY A 353 -1.92 13.84 13.01
N LEU A 354 -1.09 13.13 13.78
CA LEU A 354 -1.13 13.23 15.24
C LEU A 354 -0.48 14.56 15.67
N PRO A 355 -1.00 15.23 16.73
CA PRO A 355 -0.27 16.31 17.37
C PRO A 355 1.14 15.83 17.77
N ASP A 356 2.11 16.74 17.87
CA ASP A 356 3.45 16.44 18.39
C ASP A 356 3.39 15.96 19.85
N LEU A 357 3.02 14.69 20.04
CA LEU A 357 2.93 14.05 21.33
C LEU A 357 4.32 13.46 21.66
N PRO A 358 4.82 13.68 22.88
CA PRO A 358 6.08 13.09 23.30
C PRO A 358 5.98 11.55 23.26
N PRO A 359 7.07 10.81 22.99
CA PRO A 359 7.05 9.36 22.81
C PRO A 359 6.28 8.54 23.86
N PRO A 360 6.25 8.89 25.16
CA PRO A 360 5.45 8.16 26.16
C PRO A 360 3.94 8.32 25.98
N ALA A 361 3.49 9.44 25.41
CA ALA A 361 2.08 9.71 25.12
C ALA A 361 1.60 9.06 23.81
N ARG A 362 2.52 8.46 23.04
CA ARG A 362 2.20 7.72 21.79
C ARG A 362 1.69 6.30 22.04
N GLY A 363 1.71 5.83 23.31
CA GLY A 363 1.28 4.49 23.68
C GLY A 363 2.21 3.39 23.16
N ALA A 364 2.11 2.19 23.73
CA ALA A 364 2.82 1.01 23.24
C ALA A 364 1.91 0.23 22.30
N GLY A 365 1.94 0.55 21.00
CA GLY A 365 1.35 -0.25 19.92
C GLY A 365 -0.16 -0.47 20.03
N GLU A 366 -0.96 0.52 19.62
CA GLU A 366 -2.43 0.42 19.64
C GLU A 366 -3.02 0.45 18.22
N ASP A 367 -2.75 -0.62 17.46
CA ASP A 367 -3.35 -0.92 16.16
C ASP A 367 -4.53 -1.90 16.28
N LYS A 368 -5.40 -1.73 17.28
CA LYS A 368 -6.62 -2.54 17.39
C LYS A 368 -7.81 -1.64 17.60
N ALA A 369 -8.89 -1.92 16.87
CA ALA A 369 -10.18 -1.35 17.23
C ALA A 369 -10.42 -1.62 18.72
N TYR A 370 -10.92 -0.61 19.43
CA TYR A 370 -11.15 -0.70 20.86
C TYR A 370 -12.54 -0.20 21.20
N VAL A 371 -13.03 -0.64 22.35
CA VAL A 371 -14.34 -0.26 22.84
C VAL A 371 -14.17 0.87 23.85
N LEU A 372 -14.78 2.01 23.54
CA LEU A 372 -14.95 3.11 24.46
C LEU A 372 -16.20 2.84 25.30
N LEU A 373 -16.03 2.84 26.62
CA LEU A 373 -17.13 2.79 27.57
C LEU A 373 -17.23 4.13 28.29
N ASP A 374 -18.46 4.64 28.39
CA ASP A 374 -18.83 5.79 29.17
C ASP A 374 -19.71 5.31 30.32
N HIS A 375 -19.10 5.11 31.49
CA HIS A 375 -19.76 4.64 32.70
C HIS A 375 -19.11 5.28 33.94
N ASP A 376 -19.89 5.45 35.00
CA ASP A 376 -19.35 5.80 36.32
C ASP A 376 -18.67 4.58 36.96
N ASP A 377 -17.58 4.82 37.69
CA ASP A 377 -16.89 3.76 38.45
C ASP A 377 -17.75 3.22 39.60
N VAL A 378 -18.63 4.07 40.15
CA VAL A 378 -19.50 3.77 41.30
C VAL A 378 -20.91 4.30 41.06
N VAL A 379 -21.91 3.45 41.25
CA VAL A 379 -23.34 3.76 41.04
C VAL A 379 -24.19 3.34 42.25
N PRO A 380 -25.40 3.91 42.43
CA PRO A 380 -26.33 3.46 43.46
C PRO A 380 -26.79 2.01 43.25
N ALA A 381 -26.72 1.19 44.31
CA ALA A 381 -27.31 -0.15 44.29
C ALA A 381 -28.84 -0.08 44.18
N GLY A 382 -29.45 -1.04 43.48
CA GLY A 382 -30.91 -1.10 43.30
C GLY A 382 -31.48 -0.07 42.31
N GLN A 383 -30.65 0.64 41.55
CA GLN A 383 -31.10 1.54 40.48
C GLN A 383 -30.57 1.06 39.13
N PRO A 384 -31.37 1.15 38.06
CA PRO A 384 -30.89 0.91 36.70
C PRO A 384 -29.86 1.98 36.31
N THR A 385 -28.91 1.62 35.47
CA THR A 385 -27.83 2.51 35.02
C THR A 385 -27.65 2.36 33.51
N GLU A 386 -27.36 3.46 32.83
CA GLU A 386 -27.01 3.42 31.40
C GLU A 386 -25.49 3.44 31.23
N VAL A 387 -25.00 2.68 30.25
CA VAL A 387 -23.59 2.73 29.82
C VAL A 387 -23.55 3.11 28.35
N GLY A 388 -22.86 4.20 28.05
CA GLY A 388 -22.55 4.60 26.69
C GLY A 388 -21.43 3.72 26.13
N ILE A 389 -21.62 3.23 24.91
CA ILE A 389 -20.68 2.31 24.26
C ILE A 389 -20.39 2.81 22.85
N ARG A 390 -19.11 2.93 22.51
CA ARG A 390 -18.66 3.24 21.15
C ARG A 390 -17.57 2.26 20.70
N LEU A 391 -17.62 1.86 19.44
CA LEU A 391 -16.56 1.08 18.81
C LEU A 391 -15.69 2.02 18.00
N ASP A 392 -14.45 2.21 18.41
CA ASP A 392 -13.48 3.05 17.70
C ASP A 392 -12.72 2.17 16.70
N ALA A 393 -13.14 2.23 15.43
CA ALA A 393 -12.59 1.41 14.35
C ALA A 393 -12.64 2.14 12.99
N PRO A 394 -11.62 1.97 12.13
CA PRO A 394 -11.60 2.55 10.77
C PRO A 394 -12.72 2.07 9.85
N ASP A 395 -13.09 0.80 9.99
CA ASP A 395 -14.22 0.18 9.30
C ASP A 395 -14.96 -0.70 10.31
N PRO A 396 -15.99 -0.17 10.98
CA PRO A 396 -16.76 -0.97 11.93
C PRO A 396 -17.64 -2.01 11.23
N GLY A 397 -17.84 -1.93 9.92
CA GLY A 397 -18.79 -2.75 9.18
C GLY A 397 -20.22 -2.60 9.71
N ASN A 398 -20.89 -3.74 9.93
CA ASN A 398 -22.16 -3.80 10.66
C ASN A 398 -21.99 -4.76 11.84
N PRO A 399 -21.38 -4.29 12.94
CA PRO A 399 -20.94 -5.18 14.01
C PRO A 399 -22.12 -5.60 14.87
N GLU A 400 -22.05 -6.81 15.40
CA GLU A 400 -23.00 -7.33 16.38
C GLU A 400 -22.46 -7.08 17.78
N ILE A 401 -23.22 -6.36 18.61
CA ILE A 401 -22.86 -6.07 19.98
C ILE A 401 -23.57 -7.05 20.94
N GLN A 402 -22.81 -7.57 21.90
CA GLN A 402 -23.34 -8.27 23.05
C GLN A 402 -22.75 -7.65 24.32
N VAL A 403 -23.62 -7.28 25.25
CA VAL A 403 -23.23 -6.76 26.57
C VAL A 403 -23.68 -7.75 27.62
N THR A 404 -22.80 -8.07 28.57
CA THR A 404 -23.15 -8.89 29.73
C THR A 404 -22.77 -8.22 31.03
N LEU A 405 -23.64 -8.35 32.03
CA LEU A 405 -23.44 -7.88 33.40
C LEU A 405 -23.44 -9.10 34.33
N THR A 406 -22.31 -9.39 34.96
CA THR A 406 -22.11 -10.55 35.85
C THR A 406 -22.55 -11.87 35.19
N GLY A 407 -22.37 -11.96 33.85
CA GLY A 407 -22.69 -13.13 33.04
C GLY A 407 -24.11 -13.14 32.41
N GLU A 408 -24.98 -12.20 32.78
CA GLU A 408 -26.32 -12.06 32.20
C GLU A 408 -26.32 -11.09 31.02
N VAL A 409 -27.02 -11.43 29.93
CA VAL A 409 -27.09 -10.57 28.74
C VAL A 409 -27.97 -9.36 29.02
N VAL A 410 -27.49 -8.18 28.62
CA VAL A 410 -28.17 -6.91 28.81
C VAL A 410 -28.69 -6.38 27.47
N ASP A 411 -29.84 -5.72 27.52
CA ASP A 411 -30.43 -5.05 26.36
C ASP A 411 -29.60 -3.84 25.95
N VAL A 412 -29.38 -3.74 24.64
CA VAL A 412 -28.62 -2.67 24.02
C VAL A 412 -29.48 -1.99 22.97
N SER A 413 -29.53 -0.67 23.05
CA SER A 413 -30.19 0.19 22.08
C SER A 413 -29.15 0.97 21.27
N ARG A 414 -29.50 1.33 20.03
CA ARG A 414 -28.63 2.15 19.17
C ARG A 414 -28.88 3.63 19.48
N SER A 415 -27.81 4.41 19.57
CA SER A 415 -27.82 5.86 19.79
C SER A 415 -27.13 6.58 18.63
N ASP A 416 -27.23 7.91 18.56
CA ASP A 416 -26.69 8.73 17.48
C ASP A 416 -25.17 8.53 17.30
N ASP A 417 -24.43 8.41 18.40
CA ASP A 417 -22.97 8.26 18.42
C ASP A 417 -22.47 6.85 18.80
N GLY A 418 -23.35 5.83 18.85
CA GLY A 418 -22.95 4.47 19.22
C GLY A 418 -24.09 3.59 19.74
N TRP A 419 -23.91 3.00 20.91
CA TRP A 419 -24.88 2.15 21.59
C TRP A 419 -25.03 2.55 23.05
N VAL A 420 -26.19 2.26 23.63
CA VAL A 420 -26.47 2.43 25.06
C VAL A 420 -26.95 1.10 25.61
N ALA A 421 -26.24 0.57 26.60
CA ALA A 421 -26.66 -0.61 27.37
C ALA A 421 -27.45 -0.17 28.60
N HIS A 422 -28.64 -0.75 28.76
CA HIS A 422 -29.54 -0.46 29.88
C HIS A 422 -29.32 -1.49 30.98
N LEU A 423 -28.36 -1.23 31.87
CA LEU A 423 -28.02 -2.15 32.94
C LEU A 423 -29.18 -2.27 33.95
N PRO A 424 -29.61 -3.50 34.29
CA PRO A 424 -30.63 -3.71 35.32
C PRO A 424 -30.11 -3.32 36.71
N GLU A 425 -31.00 -3.32 37.70
CA GLU A 425 -30.67 -3.02 39.09
C GLU A 425 -29.51 -3.89 39.59
N MET A 426 -28.41 -3.24 39.97
CA MET A 426 -27.22 -3.91 40.48
C MET A 426 -27.30 -4.15 41.98
N LYS A 427 -26.86 -5.35 42.41
CA LYS A 427 -26.65 -5.64 43.83
C LYS A 427 -25.42 -4.90 44.33
N ALA A 428 -25.46 -4.44 45.57
CA ALA A 428 -24.31 -3.83 46.24
C ALA A 428 -23.07 -4.74 46.15
N GLY A 429 -21.93 -4.15 45.83
CA GLY A 429 -20.68 -4.83 45.57
C GLY A 429 -20.15 -4.61 44.15
N LEU A 430 -19.26 -5.50 43.72
CA LEU A 430 -18.57 -5.39 42.44
C LEU A 430 -19.33 -6.17 41.36
N ASN A 431 -19.74 -5.48 40.30
CA ASN A 431 -20.42 -6.07 39.15
C ASN A 431 -19.47 -6.05 37.93
N LEU A 432 -19.41 -7.15 37.18
CA LEU A 432 -18.51 -7.26 36.02
C LEU A 432 -19.28 -6.93 34.75
N LEU A 433 -18.84 -5.92 34.01
CA LEU A 433 -19.38 -5.58 32.69
C LEU A 433 -18.43 -6.08 31.61
N GLU A 434 -18.97 -6.84 30.65
CA GLU A 434 -18.26 -7.26 29.45
C GLU A 434 -19.03 -6.78 28.22
N VAL A 435 -18.31 -6.14 27.30
CA VAL A 435 -18.85 -5.69 26.02
C VAL A 435 -18.05 -6.36 24.92
N THR A 436 -18.74 -7.04 24.02
CA THR A 436 -18.15 -7.78 22.91
C THR A 436 -18.78 -7.35 21.60
N PHE A 437 -17.98 -6.85 20.68
CA PHE A 437 -18.34 -6.65 19.29
C PHE A 437 -17.84 -7.82 18.46
N ARG A 438 -18.74 -8.41 17.67
CA ARG A 438 -18.44 -9.44 16.67
C ARG A 438 -18.69 -8.91 15.28
N LYS A 439 -18.14 -9.59 14.27
CA LYS A 439 -18.24 -9.18 12.85
C LYS A 439 -17.60 -7.81 12.61
N VAL A 440 -16.60 -7.46 13.42
CA VAL A 440 -15.72 -6.32 13.16
C VAL A 440 -14.72 -6.76 12.07
N PRO A 441 -14.68 -6.07 10.91
CA PRO A 441 -13.71 -6.37 9.85
C PRO A 441 -12.28 -6.50 10.39
N ASP A 442 -11.54 -7.51 9.89
CA ASP A 442 -10.14 -7.81 10.21
C ASP A 442 -9.81 -8.20 11.67
N LEU A 443 -10.77 -8.15 12.61
CA LEU A 443 -10.53 -8.45 14.03
C LEU A 443 -11.32 -9.62 14.60
N ASP A 444 -12.28 -10.20 13.85
CA ASP A 444 -13.24 -11.26 14.23
C ASP A 444 -14.10 -10.92 15.48
N GLU A 445 -13.47 -10.54 16.59
CA GLU A 445 -14.04 -10.12 17.86
C GLU A 445 -13.19 -9.03 18.54
N VAL A 446 -13.84 -8.01 19.10
CA VAL A 446 -13.23 -6.99 19.97
C VAL A 446 -14.01 -6.95 21.27
N SER A 447 -13.33 -7.09 22.40
CA SER A 447 -13.98 -7.07 23.71
C SER A 447 -13.25 -6.21 24.73
N ILE A 448 -14.03 -5.65 25.65
CA ILE A 448 -13.54 -4.97 26.85
C ILE A 448 -14.25 -5.54 28.07
N ARG A 449 -13.53 -5.65 29.17
CA ARG A 449 -14.07 -6.05 30.48
C ARG A 449 -13.72 -4.99 31.49
N THR A 450 -14.72 -4.49 32.20
CA THR A 450 -14.57 -3.50 33.27
C THR A 450 -15.41 -3.90 34.48
N LYS A 451 -15.25 -3.18 35.59
CA LYS A 451 -15.95 -3.42 36.84
C LYS A 451 -16.69 -2.15 37.25
N ILE A 452 -17.94 -2.31 37.68
CA ILE A 452 -18.76 -1.24 38.22
C ILE A 452 -19.03 -1.55 39.69
N GLY A 453 -18.70 -0.61 40.58
CA GLY A 453 -19.07 -0.70 41.99
C GLY A 453 -20.50 -0.23 42.20
N ALA A 454 -21.36 -1.05 42.78
CA ALA A 454 -22.68 -0.63 43.25
C ALA A 454 -22.62 -0.45 44.77
N VAL A 455 -23.05 0.72 45.26
CA VAL A 455 -23.05 1.02 46.71
C VAL A 455 -24.46 1.32 47.19
N ASP A 456 -24.82 0.76 48.35
CA ASP A 456 -26.06 1.14 49.02
C ASP A 456 -25.97 2.62 49.40
N VAL A 457 -26.89 3.43 48.87
CA VAL A 457 -26.99 4.83 49.25
C VAL A 457 -27.89 4.90 50.49
N PRO A 458 -27.39 5.34 51.65
CA PRO A 458 -28.22 5.52 52.83
C PRO A 458 -29.31 6.56 52.51
N ALA A 459 -30.55 6.21 52.87
CA ALA A 459 -31.75 7.02 52.64
C ALA A 459 -31.70 8.41 53.32
#